data_AF-A0A285UR71-F1
#
_entry.id   AF-A0A285UR71-F1
#
_cell.length_a   1.000
_cell.length_b   1.000
_cell.length_c   1.000
_cell.angle_alpha   90.00
_cell.angle_beta   90.00
_cell.angle_gamma   90.00
#
_symmetry.space_group_name_H-M   'P 1'
#
loop_
_entity.id
_entity.type
_entity.pdbx_description
1 polymer ?
#
loop_
_entity_poly.entity_id
_entity_poly.type
_entity_poly.pdbx_seq_one_letter_code
_entity_poly.pdbx_strand_id
1 'polypeptide(L)' 'MNAIVLLILIVCLIYILVKKSSDTSGIKYMLLGISIILVGGIIAVDANSYLGGYEYLIVLVGLIFSIVGFGKYN' A
#
# COMPACT_ATOMS: atom_id res chain seq x y z
N MET A 1 -9.85 -10.54 17.29
CA MET A 1 -8.65 -10.75 16.45
C MET A 1 -7.65 -9.66 16.83
N ASN A 2 -6.44 -10.01 17.25
CA ASN A 2 -5.49 -9.03 17.79
C ASN A 2 -5.07 -8.05 16.67
N ALA A 3 -5.14 -6.73 16.87
CA ALA A 3 -4.81 -5.74 15.83
C ALA A 3 -3.40 -5.96 15.24
N ILE A 4 -2.49 -6.45 16.09
CA ILE A 4 -1.12 -6.86 15.74
C ILE A 4 -1.11 -8.00 14.70
N VAL A 5 -2.00 -8.99 14.83
CA VAL A 5 -2.11 -10.12 13.89
C VAL A 5 -2.63 -9.64 12.53
N LEU A 6 -3.57 -8.71 12.51
CA LEU A 6 -4.09 -8.10 11.28
C LEU A 6 -2.99 -7.31 10.54
N LEU A 7 -2.21 -6.52 11.28
CA LEU A 7 -1.10 -5.75 10.73
C LEU A 7 -0.02 -6.65 10.12
N ILE A 8 0.37 -7.72 10.83
CA ILE A 8 1.34 -8.71 10.33
C ILE A 8 0.85 -9.37 9.04
N LEU A 9 -0.43 -9.70 8.97
CA LEU A 9 -1.02 -10.33 7.78
C LEU A 9 -0.99 -9.39 6.56
N ILE A 10 -1.32 -8.11 6.77
CA ILE A 10 -1.22 -7.06 5.74
C ILE A 10 0.23 -6.92 5.25
N VAL A 11 1.20 -6.80 6.15
CA VAL A 11 2.62 -6.68 5.80
C VAL A 11 3.13 -7.92 5.03
N CYS A 12 2.76 -9.13 5.47
CA CYS A 12 3.11 -10.36 4.76
C CYS A 12 2.51 -10.40 3.35
N LEU A 13 1.26 -9.97 3.18
CA LEU A 13 0.59 -9.95 1.89
C LEU A 13 1.26 -8.96 0.92
N ILE A 14 1.61 -7.77 1.44
CA ILE A 14 2.37 -6.75 0.71
C ILE A 14 3.73 -7.31 0.27
N TYR A 15 4.46 -7.97 1.18
CA TYR A 15 5.76 -8.56 0.89
C TYR A 15 5.67 -9.65 -0.19
N ILE A 16 4.67 -10.53 -0.12
CA ILE A 16 4.46 -11.58 -1.13
C ILE A 16 4.14 -10.97 -2.49
N LEU A 17 3.30 -9.94 -2.54
CA LEU A 17 2.98 -9.24 -3.78
C LEU A 17 4.25 -8.63 -4.40
N VAL A 18 5.03 -7.90 -3.61
CA VAL A 18 6.29 -7.26 -4.03
C VAL A 18 7.34 -8.28 -4.48
N LYS A 19 7.40 -9.46 -3.86
CA LYS A 19 8.34 -10.51 -4.26
C LYS A 19 7.91 -11.21 -5.56
N LYS A 20 6.60 -11.41 -5.74
CA LYS A 20 6.03 -12.09 -6.92
C LYS A 20 6.04 -11.21 -8.18
N SER A 21 6.23 -9.90 -8.04
CA SER A 21 6.18 -8.96 -9.15
C SER A 21 7.44 -8.92 -10.01
N SER A 22 8.33 -9.92 -9.93
CA SER A 22 9.53 -10.05 -10.78
C SER A 22 9.24 -9.89 -12.28
N ASP A 23 8.08 -10.35 -12.76
CA ASP A 23 7.70 -10.33 -14.18
C ASP A 23 6.79 -9.15 -14.59
N THR A 24 6.39 -8.28 -13.66
CA THR A 24 5.50 -7.16 -13.97
C THR A 24 6.26 -5.86 -14.20
N SER A 25 5.82 -5.08 -15.18
CA SER A 25 6.35 -3.74 -15.49
C SER A 25 6.31 -2.84 -14.25
N GLY A 26 7.42 -2.17 -13.95
CA GLY A 26 7.58 -1.27 -12.81
C GLY A 26 6.54 -0.15 -12.78
N ILE A 27 6.12 0.33 -13.96
CA ILE A 27 5.05 1.35 -14.10
C ILE A 27 3.72 0.85 -13.52
N LYS A 28 3.35 -0.42 -13.76
CA LYS A 28 2.10 -0.98 -13.21
C LYS A 28 2.14 -1.04 -11.68
N TYR A 29 3.30 -1.34 -11.13
CA TYR A 29 3.53 -1.33 -9.69
C TYR A 29 3.47 0.07 -9.09
N MET A 30 4.02 1.06 -9.81
CA MET A 30 3.97 2.45 -9.42
C MET A 30 2.52 2.97 -9.42
N LEU A 31 1.75 2.64 -10.46
CA LEU A 31 0.32 2.99 -10.54
C LEU A 31 -0.50 2.37 -9.41
N LEU A 32 -0.21 1.12 -9.05
CA LEU A 32 -0.85 0.46 -7.92
C LEU A 32 -0.59 1.23 -6.62
N GLY A 33 0.67 1.58 -6.35
CA GLY A 33 1.05 2.36 -5.18
C GLY A 33 0.35 3.71 -5.11
N ILE A 34 0.30 4.44 -6.23
CA ILE A 34 -0.39 5.74 -6.33
C ILE A 34 -1.90 5.58 -6.10
N SER A 35 -2.52 4.53 -6.64
CA SER A 35 -3.94 4.22 -6.44
C SER A 35 -4.26 3.98 -4.95
N ILE A 36 -3.38 3.26 -4.25
CA ILE A 36 -3.52 3.00 -2.81
C ILE A 36 -3.36 4.31 -2.01
N ILE A 37 -2.39 5.16 -2.36
CA ILE A 37 -2.21 6.48 -1.73
C ILE A 37 -3.48 7.33 -1.91
N LEU A 38 -4.06 7.36 -3.11
CA LEU A 38 -5.27 8.14 -3.39
C LEU A 38 -6.45 7.67 -2.53
N VAL A 39 -6.69 6.35 -2.47
CA VAL A 39 -7.76 5.79 -1.64
C VAL A 39 -7.52 6.08 -0.16
N GLY A 40 -6.30 5.80 0.34
CA GLY A 40 -5.95 6.08 1.74
C GLY A 40 -6.03 7.57 2.08
N GLY A 41 -5.65 8.45 1.15
CA GLY A 41 -5.68 9.90 1.32
C GLY A 41 -7.10 10.46 1.35
N ILE A 42 -8.01 9.97 0.50
CA ILE A 42 -9.44 10.37 0.54
C ILE A 42 -10.05 10.02 1.89
N ILE A 43 -9.78 8.80 2.37
CA ILE A 43 -10.28 8.32 3.66
C ILE A 43 -9.67 9.14 4.80
N ALA A 44 -8.38 9.48 4.74
CA ALA A 44 -7.72 10.28 5.78
C ALA A 44 -8.20 11.74 5.87
N VAL A 45 -8.71 12.30 4.77
CA VAL A 45 -9.21 13.68 4.72
C VAL A 45 -10.70 13.78 5.04
N ASP A 46 -11.48 12.71 4.79
CA ASP A 46 -12.91 12.69 5.09
C ASP A 46 -13.17 12.51 6.59
N ALA A 47 -13.74 13.54 7.22
CA ALA A 47 -14.07 13.54 8.65
C ALA A 47 -15.14 12.50 9.04
N ASN A 48 -15.89 11.97 8.07
CA ASN A 48 -16.88 10.90 8.33
C ASN A 48 -16.26 9.50 8.23
N SER A 49 -15.07 9.37 7.67
CA SER A 49 -14.38 8.11 7.48
C SER A 49 -13.24 7.96 8.50
N TYR A 50 -13.57 7.47 9.69
CA TYR A 50 -12.60 7.27 10.78
C TYR A 50 -12.31 5.78 11.02
N LEU A 51 -11.12 5.35 10.60
CA LEU A 51 -10.48 4.08 10.91
C LEU A 51 -9.47 4.21 12.06
N GLY A 52 -9.51 5.25 12.89
CA GLY A 52 -8.67 5.27 14.10
C GLY A 52 -7.17 5.44 13.86
N GLY A 53 -6.77 6.05 12.74
CA GLY A 53 -5.37 6.29 12.39
C GLY A 53 -4.76 5.24 11.44
N TYR A 54 -5.51 4.17 11.10
CA TYR A 54 -5.07 3.18 10.13
C TYR A 54 -5.02 3.71 8.68
N GLU A 55 -5.68 4.82 8.39
CA GLU A 55 -5.68 5.51 7.09
C GLU A 55 -4.25 5.91 6.68
N TYR A 56 -3.46 6.41 7.64
CA TYR A 56 -2.08 6.78 7.41
C TYR A 56 -1.19 5.57 7.10
N LEU A 57 -1.52 4.40 7.65
CA LEU A 57 -0.81 3.16 7.31
C LEU A 57 -1.12 2.72 5.88
N ILE A 58 -2.36 2.93 5.40
CA ILE A 58 -2.73 2.64 4.01
C ILE A 58 -1.93 3.55 3.06
N VAL A 59 -1.82 4.84 3.37
CA VAL A 59 -1.01 5.79 2.60
C VAL A 59 0.48 5.36 2.58
N LEU A 60 1.01 4.96 3.73
CA LEU A 60 2.39 4.47 3.86
C LEU A 60 2.64 3.22 2.99
N VAL A 61 1.70 2.27 2.99
CA VAL A 61 1.78 1.07 2.15
C VAL A 61 1.81 1.45 0.67
N GLY A 62 0.90 2.33 0.23
CA GLY A 62 0.87 2.79 -1.16
C GLY A 62 2.17 3.47 -1.59
N LEU A 63 2.79 4.23 -0.68
CA LEU A 63 4.11 4.84 -0.92
C LEU A 63 5.21 3.79 -1.13
N ILE A 64 5.24 2.73 -0.31
CA ILE A 64 6.21 1.63 -0.48
C ILE A 64 6.06 0.98 -1.86
N PHE A 65 4.82 0.70 -2.29
CA PHE A 65 4.57 0.14 -3.63
C PHE A 65 5.01 1.08 -4.75
N SER A 66 4.79 2.39 -4.58
CA SER A 66 5.21 3.38 -5.57
C SER A 66 6.74 3.43 -5.72
N ILE A 67 7.46 3.44 -4.59
CA ILE A 67 8.94 3.44 -4.57
C ILE A 67 9.49 2.13 -5.16
N VAL A 68 8.92 0.98 -4.80
CA VAL A 68 9.31 -0.32 -5.35
C VAL A 68 9.10 -0.36 -6.87
N GLY A 69 7.97 0.19 -7.36
CA GLY A 69 7.71 0.31 -8.79
C GLY A 69 8.68 1.23 -9.51
N PHE A 70 9.08 2.33 -8.87
CA PHE A 70 10.06 3.28 -9.41
C PHE A 70 11.47 2.68 -9.51
N GLY A 71 11.90 1.92 -8.50
CA GLY A 71 13.21 1.25 -8.50
C GLY A 71 13.32 0.07 -9.46
N LYS A 72 12.19 -0.37 -10.03
CA LYS A 72 12.16 -1.45 -11.01
C LYS A 72 12.47 -0.91 -12.40
N TYR A 73 13.66 -1.24 -12.91
CA TYR A 73 13.99 -1.02 -14.32
C TYR A 73 12.98 -1.75 -15.21
N ASN A 74 12.46 -1.02 -16.19
CA ASN A 74 11.31 -1.40 -17.01
C ASN A 74 11.75 -2.04 -18.33
#